data_AF-A0A954JGG1-F1
#
_entry.id   AF-A0A954JGG1-F1
#
_cell.length_a   1.000
_cell.length_b   1.000
_cell.length_c   1.000
_cell.angle_alpha   90.00
_cell.angle_beta   90.00
_cell.angle_gamma   90.00
#
_symmetry.space_group_name_H-M   'P 1'
#
loop_
_entity.id
_entity.type
_entity.pdbx_description
1 polymer ?
#
loop_
_entity_poly.entity_id
_entity_poly.type
_entity_poly.pdbx_seq_one_letter_code
_entity_poly.pdbx_strand_id
1 'polypeptide(L)'
;MKDEQARVIYVGKAVNLRSRAGSYFTSAAATERRTAELVTEIADLDFIETDSEVDALLLEARLIKDIQPRFNSDLKDDKTFPYLQITTNEDFPRVEFTRKPASKGVKLYGPFTSAKQLRGTITVLQRVFKFRNCSLDIDENDERWRWFRPCLLASINQCTAPCNLRISKEEYREDIRRLKMFLEGKKTKLLNELREQMLEASKELKFEKAGRIRDQIKALESLNLRGNLEDHIQPEAFYVDPKRGLKGLKKILGLPDLPRVIEGVDIAHLQGGETVASLVQFIDGLPFKHGYKRYKIRTVEGIDDFASMREVVSRRFRSLRNNDERYPDLLLVDGGKGQLSAVMSALAAIEVDPPCVISLAKQQEEVFVPGESESRKLSRHSFALRLLQSVRDEAHRFAQAYHHILRRKSTFE
;
A
#
# COMPACT_ATOMS: atom_id res chain seq x y z
N MET A 1 -8.17 -7.73 22.63
CA MET A 1 -8.69 -8.02 23.97
C MET A 1 -9.89 -7.12 24.22
N LYS A 2 -10.96 -7.66 24.80
CA LYS A 2 -12.23 -6.96 25.02
C LYS A 2 -12.68 -7.03 26.48
N ASP A 3 -13.48 -6.06 26.90
CA ASP A 3 -14.20 -6.08 28.17
C ASP A 3 -15.51 -6.89 28.10
N GLU A 4 -16.22 -7.00 29.23
CA GLU A 4 -17.51 -7.71 29.34
C GLU A 4 -18.59 -7.15 28.41
N GLN A 5 -18.43 -5.92 27.94
CA GLN A 5 -19.35 -5.23 27.02
C GLN A 5 -18.91 -5.39 25.55
N ALA A 6 -17.97 -6.30 25.28
CA ALA A 6 -17.36 -6.57 23.99
C ALA A 6 -16.59 -5.37 23.38
N ARG A 7 -16.26 -4.34 24.17
CA ARG A 7 -15.48 -3.19 23.69
C ARG A 7 -14.00 -3.54 23.65
N VAL A 8 -13.32 -3.18 22.58
CA VAL A 8 -11.88 -3.45 22.43
C VAL A 8 -11.08 -2.50 23.32
N ILE A 9 -10.49 -3.03 24.39
CA ILE A 9 -9.75 -2.26 25.40
C ILE A 9 -8.23 -2.27 25.17
N TYR A 10 -7.72 -3.28 24.44
CA TYR A 10 -6.31 -3.41 24.05
C TYR A 10 -6.13 -4.20 22.76
N VAL A 11 -5.20 -3.72 21.91
CA VAL A 11 -4.74 -4.37 20.68
C VAL A 11 -3.23 -4.61 20.79
N GLY A 12 -2.78 -5.81 20.43
CA GLY A 12 -1.37 -6.17 20.45
C GLY A 12 -1.02 -7.21 19.40
N LYS A 13 0.23 -7.21 18.90
CA LYS A 13 0.76 -8.25 18.01
C LYS A 13 1.48 -9.39 18.77
N ALA A 14 1.45 -10.59 18.20
CA ALA A 14 2.15 -11.77 18.74
C ALA A 14 2.54 -12.76 17.65
N VAL A 15 3.78 -13.27 17.70
CA VAL A 15 4.20 -14.43 16.88
C VAL A 15 3.61 -15.72 17.45
N ASN A 16 3.51 -15.80 18.78
CA ASN A 16 2.89 -16.91 19.48
C ASN A 16 1.88 -16.36 20.51
N LEU A 17 0.59 -16.56 20.22
CA LEU A 17 -0.49 -16.06 21.06
C LEU A 17 -0.47 -16.65 22.48
N ARG A 18 -0.13 -17.94 22.63
CA ARG A 18 -0.08 -18.61 23.95
C ARG A 18 1.01 -17.99 24.83
N SER A 19 2.21 -17.82 24.29
CA SER A 19 3.32 -17.19 25.01
C SER A 19 3.01 -15.73 25.34
N ARG A 20 2.43 -14.99 24.40
CA ARG A 20 2.03 -13.59 24.60
C ARG A 20 0.96 -13.44 25.67
N ALA A 21 -0.10 -14.24 25.62
CA ALA A 21 -1.18 -14.20 26.61
C ALA A 21 -0.66 -14.56 28.00
N GLY A 22 0.19 -15.58 28.11
CA GLY A 22 0.80 -15.99 29.38
C GLY A 22 1.64 -14.91 30.05
N SER A 23 2.26 -14.01 29.28
CA SER A 23 3.09 -12.93 29.84
C SER A 23 2.31 -11.96 30.75
N TYR A 24 1.01 -11.79 30.53
CA TYR A 24 0.14 -10.90 31.31
C TYR A 24 -0.24 -11.47 32.69
N PHE A 25 -0.10 -12.79 32.90
CA PHE A 25 -0.48 -13.47 34.14
C PHE A 25 0.72 -13.83 35.03
N THR A 26 1.88 -13.21 34.77
CA THR A 26 3.09 -13.41 35.58
C THR A 26 3.09 -12.51 36.81
N SER A 27 3.76 -12.93 37.89
CA SER A 27 3.88 -12.14 39.13
C SER A 27 4.56 -10.78 38.91
N ALA A 28 5.44 -10.67 37.90
CA ALA A 28 6.06 -9.42 37.48
C ALA A 28 5.13 -8.50 36.66
N ALA A 29 4.11 -9.04 36.00
CA ALA A 29 3.09 -8.24 35.31
C ALA A 29 2.06 -7.67 36.29
N ALA A 30 1.82 -8.34 37.43
CA ALA A 30 0.92 -7.89 38.48
C ALA A 30 1.44 -6.66 39.26
N THR A 31 2.74 -6.35 39.21
CA THR A 31 3.32 -5.15 39.81
C THR A 31 3.23 -3.91 38.91
N GLU A 32 2.99 -4.06 37.61
CA GLU A 32 2.78 -2.93 36.70
C GLU A 32 1.31 -2.49 36.72
N ARG A 33 1.04 -1.28 37.20
CA ARG A 33 -0.33 -0.74 37.40
C ARG A 33 -1.24 -0.86 36.18
N ARG A 34 -0.76 -0.47 34.99
CA ARG A 34 -1.53 -0.54 33.73
C ARG A 34 -1.90 -1.97 33.36
N THR A 35 -0.95 -2.89 33.52
CA THR A 35 -1.12 -4.29 33.14
C THR A 35 -2.02 -5.00 34.15
N ALA A 36 -1.88 -4.70 35.45
CA ALA A 36 -2.77 -5.20 36.49
C ALA A 36 -4.23 -4.75 36.26
N GLU A 37 -4.47 -3.48 35.93
CA GLU A 37 -5.81 -2.95 35.60
C GLU A 37 -6.37 -3.58 34.31
N LEU A 38 -5.53 -3.74 33.26
CA LEU A 38 -5.94 -4.38 32.01
C LEU A 38 -6.43 -5.82 32.27
N VAL A 39 -5.67 -6.62 33.03
CA VAL A 39 -6.01 -8.03 33.28
C VAL A 39 -7.35 -8.18 33.99
N THR A 40 -7.71 -7.26 34.88
CA THR A 40 -9.02 -7.29 35.56
C THR A 40 -10.20 -6.94 34.66
N GLU A 41 -9.98 -6.19 33.57
CA GLU A 41 -11.03 -5.77 32.64
C GLU A 41 -11.19 -6.72 31.44
N ILE A 42 -10.28 -7.68 31.23
CA ILE A 42 -10.37 -8.62 30.09
C ILE A 42 -11.46 -9.68 30.35
N ALA A 43 -12.46 -9.72 29.48
CA ALA A 43 -13.48 -10.77 29.44
C ALA A 43 -13.33 -11.70 28.22
N ASP A 44 -12.80 -11.20 27.11
CA ASP A 44 -12.73 -11.94 25.85
C ASP A 44 -11.50 -11.59 24.98
N LEU A 45 -11.10 -12.50 24.09
CA LEU A 45 -9.94 -12.37 23.21
C LEU A 45 -10.24 -12.85 21.79
N ASP A 46 -10.25 -11.89 20.87
CA ASP A 46 -10.16 -12.14 19.43
C ASP A 46 -8.72 -12.07 18.93
N PHE A 47 -8.44 -12.79 17.85
CA PHE A 47 -7.21 -12.66 17.08
C PHE A 47 -7.51 -12.58 15.59
N ILE A 48 -6.64 -11.87 14.87
CA ILE A 48 -6.63 -11.83 13.41
C ILE A 48 -5.29 -12.40 12.98
N GLU A 49 -5.32 -13.52 12.27
CA GLU A 49 -4.11 -14.13 11.72
C GLU A 49 -3.59 -13.29 10.54
N THR A 50 -2.28 -13.09 10.49
CA THR A 50 -1.61 -12.26 9.49
C THR A 50 -0.45 -13.02 8.88
N ASP A 51 -0.26 -12.88 7.57
CA ASP A 51 0.71 -13.67 6.81
C ASP A 51 2.18 -13.32 7.12
N SER A 52 2.43 -12.17 7.75
CA SER A 52 3.76 -11.72 8.15
C SER A 52 3.75 -10.93 9.46
N GLU A 53 4.90 -10.83 10.13
CA GLU A 53 5.06 -9.98 11.32
C GLU A 53 4.77 -8.50 11.02
N VAL A 54 4.97 -8.06 9.77
CA VAL A 54 4.73 -6.66 9.45
C VAL A 54 3.26 -6.39 9.14
N ASP A 55 2.55 -7.34 8.55
CA ASP A 55 1.09 -7.25 8.42
C ASP A 55 0.43 -7.17 9.79
N ALA A 56 0.91 -7.96 10.77
CA ALA A 56 0.49 -7.86 12.17
C ALA A 56 0.72 -6.45 12.74
N LEU A 57 1.88 -5.84 12.45
CA LEU A 57 2.26 -4.52 12.94
C LEU A 57 1.43 -3.40 12.29
N LEU A 58 1.15 -3.48 10.99
CA LEU A 58 0.33 -2.50 10.27
C LEU A 58 -1.13 -2.58 10.71
N LEU A 59 -1.66 -3.80 10.87
CA LEU A 59 -3.01 -4.03 11.37
C LEU A 59 -3.15 -3.58 12.83
N GLU A 60 -2.17 -3.87 13.69
CA GLU A 60 -2.10 -3.36 15.06
C GLU A 60 -2.15 -1.82 15.09
N ALA A 61 -1.29 -1.16 14.32
CA ALA A 61 -1.25 0.31 14.25
C ALA A 61 -2.56 0.92 13.73
N ARG A 62 -3.23 0.25 12.78
CA ARG A 62 -4.54 0.67 12.28
C ARG A 62 -5.62 0.51 13.35
N LEU A 63 -5.74 -0.68 13.95
CA LEU A 63 -6.75 -0.96 14.96
C LEU A 63 -6.59 -0.06 16.19
N ILE A 64 -5.36 0.25 16.61
CA ILE A 64 -5.12 1.20 17.70
C ILE A 64 -5.62 2.61 17.32
N LYS A 65 -5.44 3.04 16.07
CA LYS A 65 -5.90 4.36 15.60
C LYS A 65 -7.41 4.46 15.44
N ASP A 66 -8.02 3.43 14.85
CA ASP A 66 -9.44 3.38 14.55
C ASP A 66 -10.28 3.22 15.83
N ILE A 67 -9.80 2.42 16.78
CA ILE A 67 -10.53 2.07 18.02
C ILE A 67 -10.13 2.98 19.19
N GLN A 68 -8.91 3.53 19.18
CA GLN A 68 -8.32 4.24 20.32
C GLN A 68 -8.43 3.48 21.65
N PRO A 69 -8.02 2.19 21.73
CA PRO A 69 -8.29 1.35 22.90
C PRO A 69 -7.68 1.94 24.17
N ARG A 70 -8.45 2.01 25.26
CA ARG A 70 -8.06 2.68 26.51
C ARG A 70 -6.64 2.32 26.97
N PHE A 71 -6.28 1.04 26.94
CA PHE A 71 -5.00 0.56 27.45
C PHE A 71 -3.87 0.56 26.43
N ASN A 72 -4.01 1.01 25.18
CA ASN A 72 -2.86 1.24 24.29
C ASN A 72 -2.23 2.62 24.56
N SER A 73 -0.91 2.71 24.72
CA SER A 73 -0.19 3.97 24.94
C SER A 73 0.45 4.52 23.66
N ASP A 74 1.02 3.63 22.86
CA ASP A 74 1.66 3.96 21.58
C ASP A 74 0.64 3.94 20.43
N LEU A 75 0.93 4.65 19.33
CA LEU A 75 0.16 4.65 18.08
C LEU A 75 -1.25 5.28 18.15
N LYS A 76 -1.60 5.92 19.27
CA LYS A 76 -2.84 6.71 19.42
C LYS A 76 -2.82 8.08 18.74
N ASP A 77 -1.64 8.58 18.36
CA ASP A 77 -1.52 9.94 17.82
C ASP A 77 -1.99 10.07 16.34
N ASP A 78 -2.50 11.25 15.97
CA ASP A 78 -2.99 11.57 14.61
C ASP A 78 -1.88 11.62 13.53
N LYS A 79 -0.67 11.14 13.83
CA LYS A 79 0.47 11.29 12.91
C LYS A 79 0.32 10.31 11.75
N THR A 80 0.24 10.86 10.55
CA THR A 80 0.27 10.13 9.27
C THR A 80 1.55 9.30 9.16
N PHE A 81 1.46 8.14 8.51
CA PHE A 81 2.61 7.26 8.35
C PHE A 81 3.77 8.00 7.65
N PRO A 82 5.02 7.82 8.11
CA PRO A 82 6.19 8.31 7.42
C PRO A 82 6.46 7.54 6.13
N TYR A 83 6.93 8.26 5.11
CA TYR A 83 7.33 7.78 3.80
C TYR A 83 8.74 8.25 3.48
N LEU A 84 9.39 7.51 2.59
CA LEU A 84 10.60 7.92 1.91
C LEU A 84 10.21 8.31 0.47
N GLN A 85 10.52 9.53 0.04
CA GLN A 85 10.28 9.98 -1.32
C GLN A 85 11.60 10.29 -2.03
N ILE A 86 11.69 9.97 -3.32
CA ILE A 86 12.81 10.30 -4.19
C ILE A 86 12.31 11.16 -5.34
N THR A 87 12.83 12.37 -5.51
CA THR A 87 12.40 13.24 -6.61
C THR A 87 12.89 12.71 -7.97
N THR A 88 12.12 12.93 -9.05
CA THR A 88 12.43 12.38 -10.38
C THR A 88 12.72 13.43 -11.43
N ASN A 89 12.28 14.67 -11.22
CA ASN A 89 12.31 15.73 -12.21
C ASN A 89 13.44 16.74 -11.97
N GLU A 90 14.44 16.35 -11.20
CA GLU A 90 15.58 17.19 -10.85
C GLU A 90 16.85 16.66 -11.48
N ASP A 91 17.81 17.55 -11.70
CA ASP A 91 19.17 17.17 -12.10
C ASP A 91 19.80 16.27 -11.04
N PHE A 92 19.66 16.66 -9.78
CA PHE A 92 20.14 15.93 -8.63
C PHE A 92 18.99 15.52 -7.70
N PRO A 93 18.36 14.35 -7.93
CA PRO A 93 17.28 13.82 -7.10
C PRO A 93 17.55 13.86 -5.59
N ARG A 94 16.55 14.34 -4.85
CA ARG A 94 16.54 14.35 -3.38
C ARG A 94 15.91 13.09 -2.86
N VAL A 95 16.38 12.62 -1.72
CA VAL A 95 15.77 11.54 -0.96
C VAL A 95 15.31 12.11 0.38
N GLU A 96 14.00 12.12 0.60
CA GLU A 96 13.38 12.87 1.69
C GLU A 96 12.46 11.99 2.53
N PHE A 97 12.48 12.27 3.84
CA PHE A 97 11.46 11.81 4.76
C PHE A 97 10.23 12.73 4.64
N THR A 98 9.05 12.18 4.43
CA THR A 98 7.80 12.96 4.39
C THR A 98 6.64 12.22 5.03
N ARG A 99 5.68 12.97 5.57
CA ARG A 99 4.35 12.47 5.96
C ARG A 99 3.26 12.93 4.98
N LYS A 100 3.60 13.80 4.04
CA LYS A 100 2.72 14.40 3.03
C LYS A 100 3.41 14.25 1.66
N PRO A 101 3.41 13.05 1.07
CA PRO A 101 4.12 12.81 -0.17
C PRO A 101 3.59 13.69 -1.31
N ALA A 102 4.51 14.15 -2.16
CA ALA A 102 4.15 14.92 -3.34
C ALA A 102 3.38 14.06 -4.34
N SER A 103 2.44 14.66 -5.06
CA SER A 103 1.55 13.93 -5.97
C SER A 103 2.09 13.79 -7.40
N LYS A 104 3.22 14.43 -7.72
CA LYS A 104 3.94 14.44 -9.02
C LYS A 104 5.44 14.62 -8.82
N GLY A 105 6.23 14.04 -9.73
CA GLY A 105 7.68 14.22 -9.78
C GLY A 105 8.44 13.50 -8.66
N VAL A 106 7.84 12.47 -8.03
CA VAL A 106 8.45 11.69 -6.97
C VAL A 106 8.16 10.19 -7.10
N LYS A 107 9.10 9.38 -6.63
CA LYS A 107 8.94 7.95 -6.37
C LYS A 107 8.83 7.74 -4.87
N LEU A 108 7.80 7.03 -4.42
CA LEU A 108 7.50 6.82 -3.00
C LEU A 108 7.84 5.40 -2.55
N TYR A 109 8.32 5.28 -1.32
CA TYR A 109 8.60 4.04 -0.61
C TYR A 109 8.03 4.14 0.81
N GLY A 110 7.42 3.05 1.31
CA GLY A 110 6.66 3.02 2.56
C GLY A 110 5.18 2.68 2.33
N PRO A 111 4.30 2.80 3.33
CA PRO A 111 4.46 3.47 4.63
C PRO A 111 5.37 2.74 5.63
N PHE A 112 6.06 3.48 6.50
CA PHE A 112 6.87 2.94 7.58
C PHE A 112 6.19 3.11 8.94
N THR A 113 6.37 2.16 9.85
CA THR A 113 5.68 2.14 11.16
C THR A 113 6.35 3.04 12.19
N SER A 114 7.66 3.27 12.06
CA SER A 114 8.42 4.15 12.94
C SER A 114 9.16 5.23 12.17
N ALA A 115 8.85 6.49 12.48
CA ALA A 115 9.59 7.62 11.94
C ALA A 115 11.06 7.62 12.40
N LYS A 116 11.33 7.12 13.62
CA LYS A 116 12.68 7.02 14.18
C LYS A 116 13.51 5.97 13.44
N GLN A 117 12.93 4.80 13.19
CA GLN A 117 13.60 3.75 12.41
C GLN A 117 13.85 4.21 10.98
N LEU A 118 12.86 4.82 10.31
CA LEU A 118 13.05 5.33 8.95
C LEU A 118 14.19 6.36 8.88
N ARG A 119 14.26 7.31 9.83
CA ARG A 119 15.38 8.27 9.89
C ARG A 119 16.72 7.59 10.13
N GLY A 120 16.75 6.56 10.97
CA GLY A 120 17.94 5.72 11.16
C GLY A 120 18.36 5.04 9.85
N THR A 121 17.43 4.40 9.16
CA THR A 121 17.65 3.74 7.86
C THR A 121 18.15 4.72 6.81
N ILE A 122 17.55 5.91 6.70
CA ILE A 122 18.02 6.95 5.77
C ILE A 122 19.49 7.28 6.03
N THR A 123 19.88 7.46 7.29
CA THR A 123 21.27 7.75 7.67
C THR A 123 22.23 6.64 7.22
N VAL A 124 21.80 5.38 7.37
CA VAL A 124 22.60 4.22 6.95
C VAL A 124 22.70 4.15 5.43
N LEU A 125 21.59 4.32 4.72
CA LEU A 125 21.57 4.35 3.25
C LEU A 125 22.41 5.50 2.69
N GLN A 126 22.43 6.66 3.34
CA GLN A 126 23.28 7.80 2.96
C GLN A 126 24.77 7.48 3.03
N ARG A 127 25.20 6.60 3.94
CA ARG A 127 26.62 6.16 3.97
C ARG A 127 27.00 5.31 2.77
N VAL A 128 26.05 4.56 2.22
CA VAL A 128 26.27 3.61 1.12
C VAL A 128 26.10 4.27 -0.24
N PHE A 129 25.02 5.04 -0.42
CA PHE A 129 24.61 5.61 -1.70
C PHE A 129 24.88 7.12 -1.81
N LYS A 130 25.32 7.77 -0.72
CA LYS A 130 25.78 9.16 -0.68
C LYS A 130 24.86 10.19 -1.34
N PHE A 131 23.55 10.00 -1.18
CA PHE A 131 22.54 10.89 -1.73
C PHE A 131 22.27 12.11 -0.84
N ARG A 132 21.74 13.17 -1.45
CA ARG A 132 21.30 14.38 -0.76
C ARG A 132 19.89 14.25 -0.17
N ASN A 133 19.66 14.95 0.93
CA ASN A 133 18.35 15.16 1.55
C ASN A 133 18.05 16.65 1.83
N CYS A 134 18.90 17.56 1.32
CA CYS A 134 18.71 19.00 1.47
C CYS A 134 17.67 19.53 0.48
N SER A 135 17.06 20.66 0.80
CA SER A 135 16.00 21.30 0.02
C SER A 135 16.47 22.28 -1.07
N LEU A 136 17.74 22.19 -1.51
CA LEU A 136 18.33 23.09 -2.51
C LEU A 136 17.87 22.78 -3.96
N ASP A 137 17.51 23.77 -4.75
CA ASP A 137 17.17 23.56 -6.15
C ASP A 137 18.41 23.67 -7.03
N ILE A 138 19.16 22.56 -7.13
CA ILE A 138 20.46 22.50 -7.80
C ILE A 138 20.25 22.24 -9.30
N ASP A 139 20.77 23.14 -10.11
CA ASP A 139 20.86 23.05 -11.56
C ASP A 139 22.34 22.94 -11.93
N GLU A 140 22.70 21.98 -12.78
CA GLU A 140 24.09 21.75 -13.18
C GLU A 140 24.69 22.93 -13.97
N ASN A 141 23.86 23.71 -14.66
CA ASN A 141 24.28 24.83 -15.50
C ASN A 141 24.42 26.15 -14.72
N ASP A 142 23.98 26.17 -13.46
CA ASP A 142 24.01 27.37 -12.64
C ASP A 142 25.37 27.51 -11.93
N GLU A 143 26.16 28.49 -12.37
CA GLU A 143 27.53 28.70 -11.90
C GLU A 143 27.63 29.01 -10.40
N ARG A 144 26.54 29.48 -9.76
CA ARG A 144 26.57 29.78 -8.31
C ARG A 144 26.94 28.56 -7.47
N TRP A 145 26.63 27.35 -7.96
CA TRP A 145 26.93 26.11 -7.24
C TRP A 145 28.42 25.83 -7.17
N ARG A 146 29.23 26.30 -8.14
CA ARG A 146 30.71 26.11 -8.12
C ARG A 146 31.35 26.68 -6.84
N TRP A 147 30.77 27.73 -6.28
CA TRP A 147 31.27 28.43 -5.09
C TRP A 147 30.46 28.14 -3.83
N PHE A 148 29.39 27.36 -3.95
CA PHE A 148 28.52 27.05 -2.81
C PHE A 148 29.22 26.10 -1.84
N ARG A 149 29.28 26.48 -0.57
CA ARG A 149 29.92 25.69 0.47
C ARG A 149 29.10 24.42 0.77
N PRO A 150 29.66 23.20 0.60
CA PRO A 150 28.98 21.97 0.96
C PRO A 150 28.61 21.89 2.44
N CYS A 151 27.51 21.19 2.74
CA CYS A 151 27.07 20.96 4.10
C CYS A 151 27.88 19.86 4.80
N LEU A 152 27.60 19.65 6.09
CA LEU A 152 28.24 18.63 6.92
C LEU A 152 28.17 17.21 6.30
N LEU A 153 27.06 16.85 5.63
CA LEU A 153 26.91 15.54 5.01
C LEU A 153 27.99 15.26 3.96
N ALA A 154 28.44 16.29 3.25
CA ALA A 154 29.56 16.16 2.33
C ALA A 154 30.88 15.92 3.09
N SER A 155 31.12 16.67 4.17
CA SER A 155 32.32 16.54 5.01
C SER A 155 32.42 15.17 5.68
N ILE A 156 31.30 14.54 6.04
CA ILE A 156 31.26 13.18 6.63
C ILE A 156 31.03 12.08 5.60
N ASN A 157 31.19 12.37 4.29
CA ASN A 157 31.12 11.41 3.19
C ASN A 157 29.76 10.68 3.04
N GLN A 158 28.66 11.34 3.41
CA GLN A 158 27.27 10.88 3.29
C GLN A 158 26.52 11.56 2.14
N CYS A 159 27.14 12.52 1.47
CA CYS A 159 26.63 13.16 0.28
C CYS A 159 27.79 13.45 -0.68
N THR A 160 27.63 13.18 -1.97
CA THR A 160 28.63 13.50 -3.02
C THR A 160 28.69 14.99 -3.38
N ALA A 161 28.00 15.85 -2.62
CA ALA A 161 28.00 17.30 -2.74
C ALA A 161 27.67 17.82 -4.16
N PRO A 162 26.51 17.44 -4.73
CA PRO A 162 26.04 18.05 -5.98
C PRO A 162 25.84 19.56 -5.85
N CYS A 163 25.61 20.08 -4.63
CA CYS A 163 25.50 21.51 -4.38
C CYS A 163 26.80 22.28 -4.63
N ASN A 164 27.93 21.60 -4.79
CA ASN A 164 29.20 22.20 -5.19
C ASN A 164 29.72 21.64 -6.52
N LEU A 165 28.85 20.96 -7.29
CA LEU A 165 29.19 20.30 -8.56
C LEU A 165 30.42 19.38 -8.47
N ARG A 166 30.62 18.72 -7.31
CA ARG A 166 31.72 17.75 -7.11
C ARG A 166 31.46 16.40 -7.76
N ILE A 167 30.25 16.19 -8.26
CA ILE A 167 29.78 15.00 -8.96
C ILE A 167 28.95 15.48 -10.15
N SER A 168 29.08 14.81 -11.30
CA SER A 168 28.23 15.12 -12.45
C SER A 168 26.80 14.64 -12.23
N LYS A 169 25.87 15.22 -12.97
CA LYS A 169 24.47 14.78 -12.99
C LYS A 169 24.32 13.30 -13.35
N GLU A 170 25.11 12.80 -14.30
CA GLU A 170 25.06 11.41 -14.76
C GLU A 170 25.51 10.45 -13.65
N GLU A 171 26.64 10.75 -13.01
CA GLU A 171 27.17 9.92 -11.92
C GLU A 171 26.22 9.92 -10.71
N TYR A 172 25.67 11.08 -10.37
CA TYR A 172 24.72 11.18 -9.26
C TYR A 172 23.40 10.43 -9.56
N ARG A 173 22.92 10.47 -10.80
CA ARG A 173 21.74 9.70 -11.21
C ARG A 173 21.98 8.20 -11.15
N GLU A 174 23.19 7.76 -11.44
CA GLU A 174 23.60 6.36 -11.30
C GLU A 174 23.59 5.92 -9.83
N ASP A 175 24.07 6.74 -8.90
CA ASP A 175 23.95 6.48 -7.45
C ASP A 175 22.48 6.34 -7.01
N ILE A 176 21.60 7.22 -7.52
CA ILE A 176 20.16 7.17 -7.24
C ILE A 176 19.51 5.94 -7.89
N ARG A 177 19.94 5.53 -9.09
CA ARG A 177 19.46 4.30 -9.75
C ARG A 177 19.78 3.07 -8.89
N ARG A 178 21.01 2.99 -8.35
CA ARG A 178 21.44 1.91 -7.45
C ARG A 178 20.63 1.89 -6.16
N LEU A 179 20.39 3.06 -5.57
CA LEU A 179 19.50 3.18 -4.41
C LEU A 179 18.09 2.66 -4.73
N LYS A 180 17.52 3.05 -5.87
CA LYS A 180 16.18 2.59 -6.31
C LYS A 180 16.16 1.08 -6.51
N MET A 181 17.17 0.50 -7.17
CA MET A 181 17.28 -0.96 -7.33
C MET A 181 17.36 -1.70 -6.00
N PHE A 182 18.14 -1.16 -5.06
CA PHE A 182 18.26 -1.73 -3.73
C PHE A 182 16.93 -1.70 -2.98
N LEU A 183 16.23 -0.56 -3.03
CA LEU A 183 14.90 -0.44 -2.45
C LEU A 183 13.92 -1.40 -3.14
N GLU A 184 13.96 -1.57 -4.46
CA GLU A 184 13.12 -2.53 -5.20
C GLU A 184 13.46 -4.02 -4.97
N GLY A 185 14.27 -4.36 -3.96
CA GLY A 185 14.64 -5.74 -3.63
C GLY A 185 15.63 -6.38 -4.61
N LYS A 186 16.17 -5.62 -5.58
CA LYS A 186 17.13 -6.12 -6.58
C LYS A 186 18.56 -6.16 -6.03
N LYS A 187 18.73 -6.49 -4.75
CA LYS A 187 20.02 -6.49 -4.03
C LYS A 187 21.05 -7.40 -4.70
N THR A 188 20.67 -8.64 -5.02
CA THR A 188 21.58 -9.62 -5.65
C THR A 188 22.08 -9.13 -7.00
N LYS A 189 21.20 -8.56 -7.82
CA LYS A 189 21.56 -7.98 -9.13
C LYS A 189 22.52 -6.79 -8.96
N LEU A 190 22.21 -5.89 -8.03
CA LEU A 190 23.06 -4.74 -7.72
C LEU A 190 24.46 -5.17 -7.25
N LEU A 191 24.55 -6.17 -6.36
CA LEU A 191 25.83 -6.68 -5.89
C LEU A 191 26.67 -7.28 -7.03
N ASN A 192 26.04 -7.99 -7.97
CA ASN A 192 26.73 -8.52 -9.14
C ASN A 192 27.23 -7.39 -10.06
N GLU A 193 26.38 -6.39 -10.35
CA GLU A 193 26.79 -5.20 -11.13
C GLU A 193 27.98 -4.47 -10.48
N LEU A 194 27.98 -4.32 -9.16
CA LEU A 194 29.08 -3.67 -8.44
C LEU A 194 30.37 -4.52 -8.45
N ARG A 195 30.27 -5.85 -8.32
CA ARG A 195 31.44 -6.74 -8.38
C ARG A 195 32.09 -6.71 -9.75
N GLU A 196 31.31 -6.71 -10.83
CA GLU A 196 31.82 -6.57 -12.20
C GLU A 196 32.55 -5.23 -12.38
N GLN A 197 31.93 -4.12 -11.94
CA GLN A 197 32.56 -2.79 -12.01
C GLN A 197 33.84 -2.68 -11.17
N MET A 198 33.88 -3.34 -10.01
CA MET A 198 35.08 -3.39 -9.15
C MET A 198 36.22 -4.14 -9.85
N LEU A 199 35.91 -5.29 -10.45
CA LEU A 199 36.89 -6.09 -11.20
C LEU A 199 37.41 -5.32 -12.41
N GLU A 200 36.52 -4.66 -13.16
CA GLU A 200 36.91 -3.87 -14.32
C GLU A 200 37.79 -2.68 -13.93
N ALA A 201 37.43 -1.94 -12.88
CA ALA A 201 38.28 -0.87 -12.35
C ALA A 201 39.65 -1.40 -11.88
N SER A 202 39.71 -2.60 -11.33
CA SER A 202 40.98 -3.24 -10.94
C SER A 202 41.83 -3.62 -12.16
N LYS A 203 41.22 -4.11 -13.25
CA LYS A 203 41.93 -4.41 -14.51
C LYS A 203 42.48 -3.15 -15.16
N GLU A 204 41.73 -2.06 -15.11
CA GLU A 204 42.14 -0.74 -15.58
C GLU A 204 43.16 -0.04 -14.64
N LEU A 205 43.65 -0.72 -13.59
CA LEU A 205 44.58 -0.18 -12.58
C LEU A 205 44.03 1.04 -11.80
N LYS A 206 42.71 1.23 -11.77
CA LYS A 206 42.00 2.29 -11.03
C LYS A 206 41.72 1.84 -9.58
N PHE A 207 42.77 1.60 -8.80
CA PHE A 207 42.68 1.00 -7.47
C PHE A 207 41.84 1.79 -6.46
N GLU A 208 41.85 3.13 -6.51
CA GLU A 208 40.99 3.93 -5.63
C GLU A 208 39.50 3.70 -5.91
N LYS A 209 39.13 3.62 -7.20
CA LYS A 209 37.75 3.35 -7.62
C LYS A 209 37.33 1.94 -7.22
N ALA A 210 38.19 0.95 -7.48
CA ALA A 210 37.96 -0.43 -7.06
C ALA A 210 37.80 -0.55 -5.53
N GLY A 211 38.64 0.16 -4.76
CA GLY A 211 38.56 0.22 -3.30
C GLY A 211 37.23 0.81 -2.81
N ARG A 212 36.78 1.93 -3.39
CA ARG A 212 35.47 2.54 -3.07
C ARG A 212 34.31 1.59 -3.35
N ILE A 213 34.31 0.91 -4.50
CA ILE A 213 33.24 -0.04 -4.85
C ILE A 213 33.27 -1.26 -3.92
N ARG A 214 34.47 -1.79 -3.58
CA ARG A 214 34.63 -2.87 -2.60
C ARG A 214 34.03 -2.52 -1.25
N ASP A 215 34.32 -1.32 -0.76
CA ASP A 215 33.80 -0.88 0.54
C ASP A 215 32.28 -0.66 0.50
N GLN A 216 31.74 -0.22 -0.64
CA GLN A 216 30.29 -0.15 -0.89
C GLN A 216 29.64 -1.54 -0.90
N ILE A 217 30.26 -2.54 -1.54
CA ILE A 217 29.81 -3.94 -1.53
C ILE A 217 29.77 -4.46 -0.09
N LYS A 218 30.84 -4.27 0.69
CA LYS A 218 30.89 -4.68 2.10
C LYS A 218 29.80 -4.02 2.93
N ALA A 219 29.55 -2.73 2.72
CA ALA A 219 28.46 -2.03 3.38
C ALA A 219 27.08 -2.60 3.00
N LEU A 220 26.85 -2.94 1.72
CA LEU A 220 25.61 -3.58 1.26
C LEU A 220 25.42 -5.01 1.77
N GLU A 221 26.50 -5.77 1.92
CA GLU A 221 26.48 -7.13 2.45
C GLU A 221 26.21 -7.14 3.95
N SER A 222 26.88 -6.26 4.71
CA SER A 222 26.69 -6.09 6.15
C SER A 222 25.32 -5.52 6.54
N LEU A 223 24.59 -4.93 5.59
CA LEU A 223 23.17 -4.66 5.75
C LEU A 223 22.40 -6.00 5.79
N ASN A 224 22.33 -6.58 6.99
CA ASN A 224 21.44 -7.68 7.35
C ASN A 224 20.00 -7.19 7.21
N LEU A 225 19.45 -7.41 6.03
CA LEU A 225 18.11 -7.02 5.62
C LEU A 225 17.11 -8.17 5.72
N ARG A 226 17.31 -9.07 6.70
CA ARG A 226 16.42 -10.22 6.93
C ARG A 226 15.11 -9.83 7.64
N GLY A 227 14.38 -8.84 7.12
CA GLY A 227 12.95 -8.71 7.47
C GLY A 227 12.44 -7.31 7.78
N ASN A 228 12.77 -6.28 6.98
CA ASN A 228 12.13 -4.96 7.15
C ASN A 228 11.90 -4.14 5.88
N LEU A 229 12.43 -4.51 4.71
CA LEU A 229 12.24 -3.71 3.48
C LEU A 229 11.82 -4.53 2.27
N GLU A 230 12.22 -5.80 2.15
CA GLU A 230 11.74 -6.68 1.07
C GLU A 230 10.23 -6.93 1.19
N ASP A 231 9.67 -6.94 2.41
CA ASP A 231 8.22 -7.07 2.66
C ASP A 231 7.41 -5.79 2.38
N HIS A 232 8.04 -4.66 2.04
CA HIS A 232 7.36 -3.36 1.90
C HIS A 232 7.44 -2.71 0.54
N ILE A 233 8.12 -3.31 -0.41
CA ILE A 233 8.39 -2.66 -1.68
C ILE A 233 7.75 -3.51 -2.76
N GLN A 234 6.46 -3.24 -3.01
CA GLN A 234 5.78 -3.73 -4.20
C GLN A 234 6.30 -2.96 -5.42
N PRO A 235 6.94 -3.64 -6.39
CA PRO A 235 7.16 -3.11 -7.72
C PRO A 235 5.81 -3.09 -8.46
N GLU A 236 5.63 -2.13 -9.37
CA GLU A 236 4.43 -1.94 -10.20
C GLU A 236 3.14 -1.41 -9.52
N ALA A 237 3.12 -0.12 -9.21
CA ALA A 237 1.87 0.66 -9.27
C ALA A 237 2.04 1.72 -10.36
N PHE A 238 1.30 1.58 -11.46
CA PHE A 238 1.13 2.63 -12.46
C PHE A 238 0.67 3.92 -11.77
N TYR A 239 1.09 5.07 -12.31
CA TYR A 239 0.86 6.39 -11.75
C TYR A 239 -0.64 6.76 -11.71
N VAL A 240 -1.36 6.28 -10.71
CA VAL A 240 -2.64 6.84 -10.28
C VAL A 240 -2.30 7.89 -9.24
N ASP A 241 -2.51 9.18 -9.54
CA ASP A 241 -2.53 10.22 -8.50
C ASP A 241 -3.89 10.07 -7.80
N PRO A 242 -3.98 9.38 -6.64
CA PRO A 242 -5.26 8.94 -6.10
C PRO A 242 -6.11 10.16 -5.74
N LYS A 243 -5.48 11.23 -5.24
CA LYS A 243 -6.15 12.49 -4.91
C LYS A 243 -6.78 13.15 -6.13
N ARG A 244 -6.11 13.16 -7.30
CA ARG A 244 -6.71 13.68 -8.54
C ARG A 244 -7.80 12.76 -9.08
N GLY A 245 -7.62 11.44 -8.95
CA GLY A 245 -8.64 10.45 -9.29
C GLY A 245 -9.93 10.67 -8.50
N LEU A 246 -9.83 10.75 -7.18
CA LEU A 246 -10.95 11.00 -6.27
C LEU A 246 -11.65 12.33 -6.52
N LYS A 247 -10.89 13.42 -6.72
CA LYS A 247 -11.46 14.73 -7.09
C LYS A 247 -12.18 14.69 -8.43
N GLY A 248 -11.61 13.97 -9.40
CA GLY A 248 -12.24 13.76 -10.70
C GLY A 248 -13.54 12.96 -10.57
N LEU A 249 -13.55 11.88 -9.79
CA LEU A 249 -14.74 11.07 -9.51
C LEU A 249 -15.84 11.90 -8.84
N LYS A 250 -15.51 12.70 -7.83
CA LYS A 250 -16.48 13.61 -7.20
C LYS A 250 -17.16 14.51 -8.22
N LYS A 251 -16.37 15.17 -9.08
CA LYS A 251 -16.90 16.11 -10.08
C LYS A 251 -17.72 15.41 -11.15
N ILE A 252 -17.24 14.26 -11.63
CA ILE A 252 -17.91 13.51 -12.69
C ILE A 252 -19.22 12.94 -12.15
N LEU A 253 -19.19 12.21 -11.04
CA LEU A 253 -20.37 11.50 -10.53
C LEU A 253 -21.31 12.39 -9.69
N GLY A 254 -20.95 13.66 -9.48
CA GLY A 254 -21.78 14.59 -8.70
C GLY A 254 -21.86 14.23 -7.21
N LEU A 255 -20.81 13.60 -6.66
CA LEU A 255 -20.82 13.15 -5.27
C LEU A 255 -20.79 14.35 -4.29
N PRO A 256 -21.51 14.27 -3.15
CA PRO A 256 -21.50 15.34 -2.15
C PRO A 256 -20.10 15.53 -1.55
N ASP A 257 -19.41 14.43 -1.28
CA ASP A 257 -18.07 14.37 -0.69
C ASP A 257 -17.07 13.63 -1.58
N LEU A 258 -15.79 13.68 -1.21
CA LEU A 258 -14.76 12.89 -1.87
C LEU A 258 -14.95 11.42 -1.48
N PRO A 259 -15.10 10.48 -2.45
CA PRO A 259 -15.32 9.08 -2.12
C PRO A 259 -14.04 8.51 -1.50
N ARG A 260 -14.08 8.15 -0.21
CA ARG A 260 -12.93 7.59 0.50
C ARG A 260 -12.86 6.09 0.33
N VAL A 261 -13.99 5.41 0.44
CA VAL A 261 -14.09 3.95 0.30
C VAL A 261 -14.74 3.62 -1.04
N ILE A 262 -14.00 2.93 -1.90
CA ILE A 262 -14.50 2.43 -3.18
C ILE A 262 -14.44 0.90 -3.13
N GLU A 263 -15.56 0.22 -3.32
CA GLU A 263 -15.59 -1.24 -3.48
C GLU A 263 -15.76 -1.60 -4.96
N GLY A 264 -14.98 -2.56 -5.44
CA GLY A 264 -15.07 -3.11 -6.79
C GLY A 264 -15.55 -4.55 -6.74
N VAL A 265 -16.50 -4.92 -7.58
CA VAL A 265 -17.03 -6.30 -7.66
C VAL A 265 -16.88 -6.85 -9.08
N ASP A 266 -16.31 -8.04 -9.17
CA ASP A 266 -16.16 -8.83 -10.40
C ASP A 266 -16.79 -10.23 -10.21
N ILE A 267 -17.47 -10.74 -11.24
CA ILE A 267 -18.00 -12.12 -11.27
C ILE A 267 -17.12 -12.97 -12.17
N ALA A 268 -16.65 -14.09 -11.64
CA ALA A 268 -15.85 -15.04 -12.39
C ALA A 268 -16.49 -16.43 -12.41
N HIS A 269 -16.53 -17.02 -13.60
CA HIS A 269 -17.04 -18.38 -13.84
C HIS A 269 -15.91 -19.40 -13.82
N LEU A 270 -16.01 -20.41 -12.96
CA LEU A 270 -15.06 -21.51 -12.91
C LEU A 270 -15.45 -22.59 -13.93
N GLN A 271 -14.43 -23.22 -14.54
CA GLN A 271 -14.63 -24.45 -15.32
C GLN A 271 -15.03 -25.57 -14.36
N GLY A 272 -16.32 -25.91 -14.36
CA GLY A 272 -16.94 -26.83 -13.39
C GLY A 272 -18.36 -26.42 -12.95
N GLY A 273 -18.85 -25.25 -13.39
CA GLY A 273 -20.21 -24.78 -13.10
C GLY A 273 -20.34 -23.99 -11.79
N GLU A 274 -19.24 -23.76 -11.07
CA GLU A 274 -19.23 -22.91 -9.88
C GLU A 274 -18.96 -21.43 -10.25
N THR A 275 -19.78 -20.52 -9.73
CA THR A 275 -19.56 -19.06 -9.89
C THR A 275 -19.03 -18.46 -8.60
N VAL A 276 -18.02 -17.59 -8.72
CA VAL A 276 -17.42 -16.89 -7.57
C VAL A 276 -17.31 -15.41 -7.87
N ALA A 277 -17.72 -14.61 -6.90
CA ALA A 277 -17.53 -13.17 -6.95
C ALA A 277 -16.31 -12.73 -6.14
N SER A 278 -15.59 -11.76 -6.68
CA SER A 278 -14.45 -11.11 -6.06
C SER A 278 -14.82 -9.68 -5.74
N LEU A 279 -14.74 -9.32 -4.47
CA LEU A 279 -14.91 -7.97 -3.98
C LEU A 279 -13.54 -7.44 -3.55
N VAL A 280 -13.14 -6.30 -4.09
CA VAL A 280 -11.94 -5.56 -3.69
C VAL A 280 -12.33 -4.24 -3.08
N GLN A 281 -11.51 -3.72 -2.17
CA GLN A 281 -11.76 -2.46 -1.50
C GLN A 281 -10.58 -1.53 -1.71
N PHE A 282 -10.86 -0.28 -2.03
CA PHE A 282 -9.89 0.80 -2.14
C PHE A 282 -10.22 1.86 -1.10
N ILE A 283 -9.20 2.35 -0.40
CA ILE A 283 -9.32 3.42 0.58
C ILE A 283 -8.42 4.57 0.14
N ASP A 284 -8.99 5.76 0.04
CA ASP A 284 -8.35 6.98 -0.45
C ASP A 284 -7.65 6.77 -1.83
N GLY A 285 -8.28 5.93 -2.66
CA GLY A 285 -7.84 5.60 -4.03
C GLY A 285 -6.67 4.63 -4.12
N LEU A 286 -6.33 3.92 -3.03
CA LEU A 286 -5.32 2.87 -3.00
C LEU A 286 -5.93 1.51 -2.63
N PRO A 287 -5.44 0.39 -3.19
CA PRO A 287 -5.98 -0.93 -2.87
C PRO A 287 -5.77 -1.30 -1.39
N PHE A 288 -6.83 -1.78 -0.75
CA PHE A 288 -6.83 -2.27 0.63
C PHE A 288 -7.15 -3.77 0.66
N LYS A 289 -6.11 -4.59 0.49
CA LYS A 289 -6.20 -6.05 0.28
C LYS A 289 -6.91 -6.82 1.40
N HIS A 290 -6.84 -6.37 2.67
CA HIS A 290 -7.55 -7.02 3.78
C HIS A 290 -9.07 -6.77 3.76
N GLY A 291 -9.56 -5.79 2.99
CA GLY A 291 -10.98 -5.58 2.73
C GLY A 291 -11.52 -6.49 1.61
N TYR A 292 -10.65 -7.31 0.98
CA TYR A 292 -11.05 -8.13 -0.14
C TYR A 292 -11.84 -9.32 0.35
N LYS A 293 -12.92 -9.65 -0.35
CA LYS A 293 -13.80 -10.75 -0.01
C LYS A 293 -14.06 -11.60 -1.23
N ARG A 294 -14.20 -12.90 -1.02
CA ARG A 294 -14.66 -13.83 -2.03
C ARG A 294 -16.01 -14.37 -1.61
N TYR A 295 -16.95 -14.39 -2.54
CA TYR A 295 -18.27 -14.93 -2.32
C TYR A 295 -18.46 -16.11 -3.25
N LYS A 296 -18.51 -17.32 -2.68
CA LYS A 296 -19.02 -18.48 -3.40
C LYS A 296 -20.54 -18.31 -3.55
N ILE A 297 -21.01 -18.32 -4.80
CA ILE A 297 -22.43 -18.24 -5.13
C ILE A 297 -23.07 -19.58 -4.81
N ARG A 298 -24.24 -19.56 -4.16
CA ARG A 298 -24.90 -20.78 -3.67
C ARG A 298 -26.31 -20.96 -4.20
N THR A 299 -26.97 -19.87 -4.55
CA THR A 299 -28.42 -19.86 -4.81
C THR A 299 -28.77 -19.76 -6.29
N VAL A 300 -27.77 -19.73 -7.17
CA VAL A 300 -27.93 -19.57 -8.62
C VAL A 300 -27.54 -20.87 -9.30
N GLU A 301 -28.49 -21.48 -10.01
CA GLU A 301 -28.24 -22.65 -10.86
C GLU A 301 -27.86 -22.18 -12.28
N GLY A 302 -26.69 -22.61 -12.78
CA GLY A 302 -26.19 -22.23 -14.11
C GLY A 302 -25.48 -20.88 -14.16
N ILE A 303 -25.17 -20.42 -15.38
CA ILE A 303 -24.41 -19.18 -15.65
C ILE A 303 -25.39 -18.00 -15.72
N ASP A 304 -25.68 -17.38 -14.57
CA ASP A 304 -26.43 -16.12 -14.48
C ASP A 304 -25.66 -15.08 -13.64
N ASP A 305 -24.96 -14.19 -14.35
CA ASP A 305 -24.18 -13.09 -13.76
C ASP A 305 -25.06 -12.07 -13.01
N PHE A 306 -26.29 -11.85 -13.48
CA PHE A 306 -27.19 -10.90 -12.83
C PHE A 306 -27.67 -11.45 -11.49
N ALA A 307 -28.09 -12.71 -11.45
CA ALA A 307 -28.48 -13.36 -10.21
C ALA A 307 -27.30 -13.46 -9.22
N SER A 308 -26.11 -13.79 -9.71
CA SER A 308 -24.89 -13.87 -8.90
C SER A 308 -24.52 -12.52 -8.27
N MET A 309 -24.58 -11.43 -9.05
CA MET A 309 -24.36 -10.08 -8.54
C MET A 309 -25.40 -9.69 -7.47
N ARG A 310 -26.68 -10.02 -7.68
CA ARG A 310 -27.74 -9.76 -6.69
C ARG A 310 -27.45 -10.47 -5.38
N GLU A 311 -27.02 -11.74 -5.40
CA GLU A 311 -26.69 -12.50 -4.20
C GLU A 311 -25.55 -11.84 -3.41
N VAL A 312 -24.47 -11.47 -4.10
CA VAL A 312 -23.24 -10.91 -3.49
C VAL A 312 -23.51 -9.57 -2.83
N VAL A 313 -24.16 -8.66 -3.56
CA VAL A 313 -24.49 -7.33 -3.04
C VAL A 313 -25.46 -7.45 -1.86
N SER A 314 -26.51 -8.27 -1.98
CA SER A 314 -27.46 -8.49 -0.88
C SER A 314 -26.76 -8.98 0.39
N ARG A 315 -25.84 -9.95 0.26
CA ARG A 315 -25.06 -10.50 1.38
C ARG A 315 -24.09 -9.48 1.96
N ARG A 316 -23.38 -8.71 1.12
CA ARG A 316 -22.42 -7.69 1.57
C ARG A 316 -23.12 -6.58 2.36
N PHE A 317 -24.18 -6.01 1.81
CA PHE A 317 -24.87 -4.87 2.42
C PHE A 317 -25.69 -5.27 3.64
N ARG A 318 -26.28 -6.47 3.67
CA ARG A 318 -26.89 -7.01 4.89
C ARG A 318 -25.85 -7.23 6.00
N SER A 319 -24.67 -7.74 5.67
CA SER A 319 -23.57 -7.88 6.64
C SER A 319 -23.10 -6.52 7.17
N LEU A 320 -22.94 -5.52 6.30
CA LEU A 320 -22.56 -4.16 6.70
C LEU A 320 -23.57 -3.57 7.68
N ARG A 321 -24.86 -3.66 7.35
CA ARG A 321 -25.96 -3.20 8.22
C ARG A 321 -25.97 -3.90 9.57
N ASN A 322 -25.86 -5.22 9.57
CA ASN A 322 -25.94 -6.02 10.79
C ASN A 322 -24.75 -5.78 11.73
N ASN A 323 -23.59 -5.42 11.17
CA ASN A 323 -22.38 -5.14 11.93
C ASN A 323 -22.20 -3.65 12.26
N ASP A 324 -23.18 -2.80 11.93
CA ASP A 324 -23.09 -1.34 12.04
C ASP A 324 -21.82 -0.76 11.36
N GLU A 325 -21.40 -1.40 10.26
CA GLU A 325 -20.26 -0.99 9.45
C GLU A 325 -20.70 0.05 8.40
N ARG A 326 -19.84 1.05 8.16
CA ARG A 326 -20.10 2.10 7.17
C ARG A 326 -20.15 1.52 5.75
N TYR A 327 -21.16 1.90 4.97
CA TYR A 327 -21.23 1.59 3.54
C TYR A 327 -20.08 2.23 2.76
N PRO A 328 -19.66 1.64 1.63
CA PRO A 328 -18.69 2.28 0.74
C PRO A 328 -19.27 3.58 0.18
N ASP A 329 -18.43 4.57 -0.12
CA ASP A 329 -18.87 5.82 -0.75
C ASP A 329 -19.18 5.62 -2.25
N LEU A 330 -18.56 4.60 -2.87
CA LEU A 330 -18.75 4.22 -4.27
C LEU A 330 -18.66 2.70 -4.43
N LEU A 331 -19.63 2.10 -5.10
CA LEU A 331 -19.60 0.69 -5.53
C LEU A 331 -19.42 0.63 -7.05
N LEU A 332 -18.31 0.06 -7.50
CA LEU A 332 -18.00 -0.20 -8.90
C LEU A 332 -18.31 -1.66 -9.24
N VAL A 333 -19.15 -1.85 -10.25
CA VAL A 333 -19.49 -3.17 -10.81
C VAL A 333 -18.77 -3.36 -12.14
N ASP A 334 -18.05 -4.48 -12.31
CA ASP A 334 -17.52 -4.85 -13.63
C ASP A 334 -18.67 -5.37 -14.50
N GLY A 335 -19.09 -4.55 -15.48
CA GLY A 335 -20.27 -4.85 -16.28
C GLY A 335 -20.91 -3.66 -16.98
N GLY A 336 -21.91 -3.94 -17.80
CA GLY A 336 -22.75 -2.95 -18.48
C GLY A 336 -24.03 -2.63 -17.71
N LYS A 337 -24.94 -1.95 -18.41
CA LYS A 337 -26.22 -1.45 -17.88
C LYS A 337 -27.10 -2.55 -17.23
N GLY A 338 -27.04 -3.78 -17.73
CA GLY A 338 -27.77 -4.92 -17.16
C GLY A 338 -27.30 -5.26 -15.74
N GLN A 339 -25.97 -5.35 -15.51
CA GLN A 339 -25.43 -5.65 -14.18
C GLN A 339 -25.73 -4.52 -13.20
N LEU A 340 -25.62 -3.27 -13.65
CA LEU A 340 -25.98 -2.11 -12.85
C LEU A 340 -27.44 -2.17 -12.39
N SER A 341 -28.38 -2.45 -13.31
CA SER A 341 -29.80 -2.57 -12.99
C SER A 341 -30.06 -3.69 -11.98
N ALA A 342 -29.40 -4.84 -12.13
CA ALA A 342 -29.55 -5.97 -11.21
C ALA A 342 -29.10 -5.60 -9.78
N VAL A 343 -27.98 -4.90 -9.65
CA VAL A 343 -27.46 -4.42 -8.35
C VAL A 343 -28.40 -3.41 -7.71
N MET A 344 -28.93 -2.46 -8.49
CA MET A 344 -29.90 -1.47 -7.98
C MET A 344 -31.18 -2.15 -7.48
N SER A 345 -31.71 -3.14 -8.21
CA SER A 345 -32.87 -3.91 -7.75
C SER A 345 -32.58 -4.67 -6.45
N ALA A 346 -31.37 -5.21 -6.27
CA ALA A 346 -30.99 -5.91 -5.04
C ALA A 346 -30.91 -4.97 -3.83
N LEU A 347 -30.35 -3.77 -4.00
CA LEU A 347 -30.27 -2.76 -2.93
C LEU A 347 -31.66 -2.25 -2.52
N ALA A 348 -32.55 -2.03 -3.49
CA ALA A 348 -33.93 -1.66 -3.22
C ALA A 348 -34.68 -2.75 -2.42
N ALA A 349 -34.48 -4.02 -2.77
CA ALA A 349 -35.15 -5.14 -2.11
C ALA A 349 -34.73 -5.36 -0.65
N ILE A 350 -33.56 -4.86 -0.24
CA ILE A 350 -33.08 -4.94 1.15
C ILE A 350 -33.36 -3.67 1.96
N GLU A 351 -34.07 -2.70 1.38
CA GLU A 351 -34.43 -1.41 2.00
C GLU A 351 -33.21 -0.65 2.53
N VAL A 352 -32.10 -0.68 1.79
CA VAL A 352 -30.88 0.07 2.11
C VAL A 352 -30.80 1.28 1.20
N ASP A 353 -30.52 2.45 1.77
CA ASP A 353 -30.19 3.63 0.98
C ASP A 353 -28.85 3.37 0.26
N PRO A 354 -28.87 3.23 -1.08
CA PRO A 354 -27.71 2.73 -1.80
C PRO A 354 -26.61 3.80 -1.80
N PRO A 355 -25.33 3.40 -1.66
CA PRO A 355 -24.24 4.30 -1.98
C PRO A 355 -24.26 4.63 -3.48
N CYS A 356 -23.39 5.53 -3.93
CA CYS A 356 -23.24 5.73 -5.37
C CYS A 356 -22.81 4.40 -6.02
N VAL A 357 -23.62 3.85 -6.92
CA VAL A 357 -23.30 2.63 -7.68
C VAL A 357 -23.05 3.00 -9.13
N ILE A 358 -21.98 2.49 -9.72
CA ILE A 358 -21.68 2.65 -11.15
C ILE A 358 -21.23 1.32 -11.75
N SER A 359 -21.33 1.20 -13.06
CA SER A 359 -20.68 0.10 -13.78
C SER A 359 -19.71 0.61 -14.85
N LEU A 360 -18.66 -0.16 -15.11
CA LEU A 360 -17.64 0.17 -16.12
C LEU A 360 -17.60 -0.94 -17.17
N ALA A 361 -17.98 -0.61 -18.42
CA ALA A 361 -17.99 -1.59 -19.51
C ALA A 361 -16.59 -1.74 -20.16
N LYS A 362 -16.12 -2.99 -20.25
CA LYS A 362 -14.76 -3.36 -20.68
C LYS A 362 -14.37 -2.96 -22.12
N GLN A 363 -15.30 -2.92 -23.06
CA GLN A 363 -14.96 -2.67 -24.49
C GLN A 363 -14.75 -1.20 -24.84
N GLN A 364 -15.50 -0.28 -24.22
CA GLN A 364 -15.44 1.15 -24.54
C GLN A 364 -15.07 2.05 -23.35
N GLU A 365 -14.79 1.46 -22.17
CA GLU A 365 -14.48 2.20 -20.93
C GLU A 365 -15.58 3.23 -20.59
N GLU A 366 -16.81 2.83 -20.86
CA GLU A 366 -18.02 3.61 -20.66
C GLU A 366 -18.53 3.43 -19.23
N VAL A 367 -18.81 4.55 -18.57
CA VAL A 367 -19.36 4.56 -17.20
C VAL A 367 -20.87 4.68 -17.27
N PHE A 368 -21.58 3.72 -16.69
CA PHE A 368 -23.03 3.75 -16.54
C PHE A 368 -23.41 4.21 -15.14
N VAL A 369 -24.34 5.16 -15.06
CA VAL A 369 -24.87 5.73 -13.82
C VAL A 369 -26.37 5.41 -13.73
N PRO A 370 -26.90 5.04 -12.54
CA PRO A 370 -28.32 4.78 -12.35
C PRO A 370 -29.17 6.00 -12.73
N GLY A 371 -30.28 5.76 -13.44
CA GLY A 371 -31.19 6.81 -13.88
C GLY A 371 -30.81 7.51 -15.19
N GLU A 372 -29.63 7.22 -15.76
CA GLU A 372 -29.20 7.79 -17.05
C GLU A 372 -29.45 6.82 -18.22
N SER A 373 -29.95 7.36 -19.33
CA SER A 373 -30.20 6.60 -20.57
C SER A 373 -28.90 6.31 -21.31
N GLU A 374 -28.00 7.29 -21.39
CA GLU A 374 -26.71 7.25 -22.08
C GLU A 374 -25.54 6.97 -21.13
N SER A 375 -24.49 6.35 -21.66
CA SER A 375 -23.25 6.12 -20.92
C SER A 375 -22.35 7.36 -20.95
N ARG A 376 -21.60 7.56 -19.88
CA ARG A 376 -20.65 8.67 -19.78
C ARG A 376 -19.29 8.24 -20.33
N LYS A 377 -18.88 8.85 -21.44
CA LYS A 377 -17.53 8.67 -22.01
C LYS A 377 -16.53 9.56 -21.30
N LEU A 378 -15.58 8.92 -20.60
CA LEU A 378 -14.47 9.63 -19.98
C LEU A 378 -13.27 9.69 -20.92
N SER A 379 -12.56 10.82 -20.93
CA SER A 379 -11.28 10.92 -21.65
C SER A 379 -10.30 9.87 -21.12
N ARG A 380 -9.59 9.19 -22.03
CA ARG A 380 -8.53 8.21 -21.71
C ARG A 380 -7.39 8.79 -20.85
N HIS A 381 -7.26 10.12 -20.82
CA HIS A 381 -6.28 10.82 -19.99
C HIS A 381 -6.83 11.22 -18.60
N SER A 382 -8.09 10.94 -18.30
CA SER A 382 -8.73 11.27 -17.02
C SER A 382 -8.17 10.43 -15.88
N PHE A 383 -7.76 11.09 -14.80
CA PHE A 383 -7.33 10.42 -13.56
C PHE A 383 -8.48 9.65 -12.90
N ALA A 384 -9.74 10.08 -13.09
CA ALA A 384 -10.90 9.39 -12.57
C ALA A 384 -11.12 8.05 -13.28
N LEU A 385 -11.02 8.04 -14.61
CA LEU A 385 -11.14 6.80 -15.38
C LEU A 385 -10.03 5.81 -15.00
N ARG A 386 -8.78 6.29 -14.87
CA ARG A 386 -7.66 5.43 -14.44
C ARG A 386 -7.85 4.83 -13.05
N LEU A 387 -8.47 5.56 -12.13
CA LEU A 387 -8.79 5.03 -10.82
C LEU A 387 -9.87 3.95 -10.89
N LEU A 388 -10.93 4.15 -11.70
CA LEU A 388 -11.95 3.11 -11.92
C LEU A 388 -11.37 1.87 -12.60
N GLN A 389 -10.51 2.06 -13.61
CA GLN A 389 -9.77 0.98 -14.25
C GLN A 389 -8.91 0.23 -13.23
N SER A 390 -8.17 0.94 -12.36
CA SER A 390 -7.37 0.31 -11.31
C SER A 390 -8.21 -0.52 -10.34
N VAL A 391 -9.41 -0.08 -9.98
CA VAL A 391 -10.33 -0.83 -9.10
C VAL A 391 -10.83 -2.09 -9.83
N ARG A 392 -11.27 -1.96 -11.09
CA ARG A 392 -11.73 -3.09 -11.91
C ARG A 392 -10.61 -4.10 -12.15
N ASP A 393 -9.45 -3.65 -12.59
CA ASP A 393 -8.32 -4.52 -12.93
C ASP A 393 -7.82 -5.27 -11.69
N GLU A 394 -7.88 -4.64 -10.51
CA GLU A 394 -7.56 -5.29 -9.24
C GLU A 394 -8.63 -6.31 -8.81
N ALA A 395 -9.92 -6.03 -9.04
CA ALA A 395 -11.01 -6.99 -8.85
C ALA A 395 -10.82 -8.22 -9.74
N HIS A 396 -10.51 -7.98 -11.01
CA HIS A 396 -10.26 -9.02 -11.99
C HIS A 396 -9.00 -9.83 -11.66
N ARG A 397 -7.90 -9.17 -11.26
CA ARG A 397 -6.67 -9.84 -10.81
C ARG A 397 -6.94 -10.72 -9.59
N PHE A 398 -7.73 -10.24 -8.63
CA PHE A 398 -8.06 -10.98 -7.42
C PHE A 398 -8.94 -12.22 -7.71
N ALA A 399 -9.82 -12.11 -8.70
CA ALA A 399 -10.58 -13.23 -9.24
C ALA A 399 -9.68 -14.26 -9.93
N GLN A 400 -8.82 -13.84 -10.86
CA GLN A 400 -7.90 -14.72 -11.59
C GLN A 400 -6.93 -15.48 -10.66
N ALA A 401 -6.39 -14.81 -9.64
CA ALA A 401 -5.52 -15.45 -8.65
C ALA A 401 -6.19 -16.66 -7.96
N TYR A 402 -7.52 -16.59 -7.77
CA TYR A 402 -8.30 -17.68 -7.19
C TYR A 402 -8.43 -18.88 -8.12
N HIS A 403 -8.61 -18.65 -9.44
CA HIS A 403 -8.61 -19.71 -10.45
C HIS A 403 -7.31 -20.52 -10.45
N HIS A 404 -6.16 -19.85 -10.30
CA HIS A 404 -4.86 -20.51 -10.24
C HIS A 404 -4.70 -21.38 -8.98
N ILE A 405 -5.20 -20.93 -7.83
CA ILE A 405 -5.16 -21.69 -6.58
C ILE A 405 -6.04 -22.94 -6.68
N LEU A 406 -7.25 -22.83 -7.24
CA LEU A 406 -8.16 -23.95 -7.38
C LEU A 406 -7.68 -25.00 -8.40
N ARG A 407 -7.14 -24.58 -9.55
CA ARG A 407 -6.52 -25.50 -10.52
C ARG A 407 -5.39 -26.30 -9.88
N ARG A 408 -4.58 -25.67 -9.03
CA ARG A 408 -3.47 -26.36 -8.36
C ARG A 408 -3.98 -27.40 -7.36
N LYS A 409 -5.11 -27.16 -6.69
CA LYS A 409 -5.75 -28.16 -5.80
C LYS A 409 -6.38 -29.32 -6.57
N SER A 410 -7.05 -29.07 -7.70
CA SER A 410 -7.70 -30.12 -8.50
C SER A 410 -6.73 -31.02 -9.28
N THR A 411 -5.44 -30.66 -9.39
CA THR A 411 -4.42 -31.55 -9.98
C THR A 411 -3.77 -32.48 -8.93
N PHE A 412 -4.07 -32.30 -7.64
CA PHE A 412 -3.57 -33.14 -6.54
C PHE A 412 -4.64 -34.03 -5.89
N GLU A 413 -5.84 -34.08 -6.48
CA GLU A 413 -6.82 -35.16 -6.32
C GLU A 413 -6.82 -35.98 -7.60
#